data_AF-A0A5A7UBW4-F1
#
_entry.id   AF-A0A5A7UBW4-F1
#
_cell.length_a   1.000
_cell.length_b   1.000
_cell.length_c   1.000
_cell.angle_alpha   90.00
_cell.angle_beta   90.00
_cell.angle_gamma   90.00
#
_symmetry.space_group_name_H-M   'P 1'
#
loop_
_entity.id
_entity.type
_entity.pdbx_description
1 polymer ?
#
loop_
_entity_poly.entity_id
_entity_poly.type
_entity_poly.pdbx_seq_one_letter_code
_entity_poly.pdbx_strand_id
1 'polypeptide(L)'
;MYCRKMAAHIGTDKLLIHYFQDSLTGPASRWYIQLDHAHIHVWKDLIDTFLKQYKHNIDMAPGRLDLQRMEKKSLESFKEYAQRWRDMTVEVQPPLTDKEMKSIFINALQALFYEYLKKSDEKPNVNENPLPTLENPKVNFVDGLVEKCKMKFMR
;
A
#
# COMPACT_ATOMS: atom_id res chain seq x y z
N MET A 1 -7.51 12.74 21.99
CA MET A 1 -6.84 13.87 22.68
C MET A 1 -6.70 15.13 21.80
N TYR A 2 -6.74 15.01 20.47
CA TYR A 2 -6.67 16.12 19.49
C TYR A 2 -7.88 17.07 19.55
N CYS A 3 -9.12 16.55 19.58
CA CYS A 3 -10.34 17.37 19.53
C CYS A 3 -10.49 18.38 20.69
N ARG A 4 -9.98 18.06 21.89
CA ARG A 4 -10.02 18.98 23.05
C ARG A 4 -9.08 20.18 22.89
N LYS A 5 -7.93 20.00 22.22
CA LYS A 5 -6.98 21.09 21.97
C LYS A 5 -7.48 22.03 20.88
N MET A 6 -8.10 21.49 19.82
CA MET A 6 -8.70 22.32 18.76
C MET A 6 -9.89 23.14 19.27
N ALA A 7 -10.71 22.58 20.17
CA ALA A 7 -11.87 23.27 20.73
C ALA A 7 -11.50 24.55 21.52
N ALA A 8 -10.30 24.59 22.12
CA ALA A 8 -9.81 25.75 22.87
C ALA A 8 -9.33 26.92 21.99
N HIS A 9 -9.18 26.70 20.68
CA HIS A 9 -8.62 27.67 19.74
C HIS A 9 -9.54 27.94 18.53
N ILE A 10 -10.83 27.61 18.66
CA ILE A 10 -11.89 27.96 17.68
C ILE A 10 -11.94 29.50 17.59
N GLY A 11 -11.21 30.08 16.63
CA GLY A 11 -11.08 31.53 16.47
C GLY A 11 -9.67 32.02 16.18
N THR A 12 -8.64 31.16 16.19
CA THR A 12 -7.29 31.53 15.79
C THR A 12 -6.80 30.61 14.67
N ASP A 13 -7.10 30.97 13.42
CA ASP A 13 -6.76 30.19 12.22
C ASP A 13 -5.29 29.76 12.20
N LYS A 14 -4.37 30.67 12.56
CA LYS A 14 -2.93 30.39 12.63
C LYS A 14 -2.58 29.25 13.59
N LEU A 15 -3.24 29.19 14.75
CA LEU A 15 -3.01 28.11 15.71
C LEU A 15 -3.58 26.79 15.22
N LEU A 16 -4.77 26.81 14.61
CA LEU A 16 -5.39 25.61 14.03
C LEU A 16 -4.54 25.02 12.91
N ILE A 17 -4.02 25.87 12.02
CA ILE A 17 -3.10 25.48 10.94
C ILE A 17 -1.82 24.86 11.53
N HIS A 18 -1.22 25.49 12.54
CA HIS A 18 -0.02 24.97 13.20
C HIS A 18 -0.26 23.59 13.84
N TYR A 19 -1.33 23.45 14.62
CA TYR A 19 -1.65 22.16 15.26
C TYR A 19 -1.95 21.06 14.24
N PHE A 20 -2.58 21.41 13.13
CA PHE A 20 -2.82 20.47 12.06
C PHE A 20 -1.52 20.02 11.43
N GLN A 21 -0.62 20.94 11.08
CA GLN A 21 0.72 20.62 10.58
C GLN A 21 1.46 19.65 11.51
N ASP A 22 1.49 19.92 12.82
CA ASP A 22 2.14 19.06 13.82
C ASP A 22 1.52 17.66 13.90
N SER A 23 0.25 17.53 13.53
CA SER A 23 -0.47 16.25 13.55
C SER A 23 -0.17 15.38 12.33
N LEU A 24 0.38 15.95 11.25
CA LEU A 24 0.64 15.22 10.02
C LEU A 24 1.92 14.38 10.12
N THR A 25 1.83 13.15 9.64
CA THR A 25 2.98 12.22 9.54
C THR A 25 3.05 11.60 8.16
N GLY A 26 4.23 11.09 7.79
CA GLY A 26 4.42 10.30 6.57
C GLY A 26 4.00 11.04 5.28
N PRO A 27 3.23 10.39 4.38
CA PRO A 27 2.78 11.00 3.13
C PRO A 27 1.99 12.31 3.30
N ALA A 28 1.18 12.43 4.36
CA ALA A 28 0.38 13.62 4.60
C ALA A 28 1.24 14.84 4.97
N SER A 29 2.33 14.63 5.71
CA SER A 29 3.30 15.69 6.02
C SER A 29 4.02 16.19 4.75
N ARG A 30 4.42 15.27 3.86
CA ARG A 30 5.04 15.64 2.58
C ARG A 30 4.09 16.44 1.69
N TRP A 31 2.82 16.03 1.62
CA TRP A 31 1.79 16.78 0.91
C TRP A 31 1.68 18.21 1.41
N TYR A 32 1.65 18.41 2.73
CA TYR A 32 1.52 19.75 3.32
C TYR A 32 2.71 20.66 3.00
N ILE A 33 3.95 20.13 3.00
CA ILE A 33 5.15 20.90 2.64
C ILE A 33 5.15 21.32 1.16
N GLN A 34 4.52 20.52 0.30
CA GLN A 34 4.40 20.78 -1.15
C GLN A 34 3.22 21.68 -1.49
N LEU A 35 2.38 22.01 -0.51
CA LEU A 35 1.20 22.83 -0.71
C LEU A 35 1.61 24.25 -1.11
N ASP A 36 0.89 24.84 -2.06
CA ASP A 36 1.06 26.25 -2.36
C ASP A 36 0.41 27.10 -1.26
N HIS A 37 1.24 27.49 -0.29
CA HIS A 37 0.83 28.28 0.87
C HIS A 37 0.37 29.70 0.51
N ALA A 38 0.58 30.17 -0.73
CA ALA A 38 0.13 31.49 -1.16
C ALA A 38 -1.40 31.63 -1.10
N HIS A 39 -2.14 30.51 -1.17
CA HIS A 39 -3.60 30.48 -1.21
C HIS A 39 -4.24 29.98 0.10
N ILE A 40 -3.44 29.76 1.16
CA ILE A 40 -3.92 29.22 2.43
C ILE A 40 -3.84 30.34 3.48
N HIS A 41 -4.94 31.08 3.65
CA HIS A 41 -4.98 32.22 4.56
C HIS A 41 -5.75 31.94 5.84
N VAL A 42 -6.78 31.10 5.76
CA VAL A 42 -7.59 30.69 6.90
C VAL A 42 -7.64 29.17 7.03
N TRP A 43 -8.04 28.69 8.21
CA TRP A 43 -8.18 27.26 8.49
C TRP A 43 -9.08 26.54 7.47
N LYS A 44 -10.12 27.24 7.02
CA LYS A 44 -11.07 26.71 6.04
C LYS A 44 -10.41 26.37 4.70
N ASP A 45 -9.55 27.23 4.17
CA ASP A 45 -8.87 27.01 2.88
C ASP A 45 -8.00 25.74 2.93
N LEU A 46 -7.33 25.54 4.07
CA LEU A 46 -6.50 24.37 4.32
C LEU A 46 -7.33 23.09 4.37
N ILE A 47 -8.46 23.10 5.09
CA ILE A 47 -9.35 21.95 5.19
C ILE A 47 -9.99 21.61 3.86
N ASP A 48 -10.47 22.59 3.10
CA ASP A 48 -11.07 22.36 1.79
C ASP A 48 -10.05 21.73 0.82
N THR A 49 -8.80 22.20 0.85
CA THR A 49 -7.72 21.64 0.02
C THR A 49 -7.32 20.24 0.47
N PHE A 50 -7.25 20.01 1.79
CA PHE A 50 -6.98 18.68 2.34
C PHE A 50 -8.06 17.67 1.97
N LEU A 51 -9.34 18.02 2.11
CA LEU A 51 -10.45 17.13 1.77
C LEU A 51 -10.47 16.80 0.27
N LYS A 52 -10.17 17.78 -0.58
CA LYS A 52 -10.02 17.57 -2.02
C LYS A 52 -8.89 16.58 -2.34
N GLN A 53 -7.73 16.74 -1.70
CA GLN A 53 -6.61 15.81 -1.86
C GLN A 53 -6.96 14.41 -1.33
N TYR A 54 -7.57 14.34 -0.16
CA TYR A 54 -7.95 13.08 0.47
C TYR A 54 -8.94 12.29 -0.40
N LYS A 55 -9.96 12.96 -0.94
CA LYS A 55 -10.90 12.34 -1.87
C LYS A 55 -10.19 11.85 -3.14
N HIS A 56 -9.32 12.68 -3.72
CA HIS A 56 -8.53 12.28 -4.87
C HIS A 56 -7.67 11.04 -4.60
N ASN A 57 -7.03 10.96 -3.43
CA ASN A 57 -6.25 9.78 -3.03
C ASN A 57 -7.10 8.52 -2.91
N ILE A 58 -8.36 8.63 -2.45
CA ILE A 58 -9.29 7.50 -2.41
C ILE A 58 -9.69 7.09 -3.83
N ASP A 59 -10.05 8.05 -4.68
CA ASP A 59 -10.50 7.78 -6.04
C ASP A 59 -9.38 7.17 -6.91
N MET A 60 -8.12 7.51 -6.62
CA MET A 60 -6.93 6.98 -7.29
C MET A 60 -6.37 5.71 -6.65
N ALA A 61 -6.87 5.29 -5.48
CA ALA A 61 -6.37 4.11 -4.79
C ALA A 61 -6.66 2.85 -5.61
N PRO A 62 -5.72 1.91 -5.70
CA PRO A 62 -5.94 0.68 -6.44
C PRO A 62 -7.07 -0.15 -5.82
N GLY A 63 -7.87 -0.78 -6.69
CA GLY A 63 -8.92 -1.68 -6.28
C GLY A 63 -8.44 -3.13 -6.11
N ARG A 64 -9.34 -3.98 -5.62
CA ARG A 64 -9.14 -5.44 -5.56
C ARG A 64 -8.79 -6.03 -6.93
N LEU A 65 -9.42 -5.51 -7.98
CA LEU A 65 -9.21 -5.97 -9.36
C LEU A 65 -7.82 -5.61 -9.88
N ASP A 66 -7.28 -4.45 -9.52
CA ASP A 66 -5.94 -4.03 -9.93
C ASP A 66 -4.87 -4.92 -9.31
N LEU A 67 -5.05 -5.28 -8.03
CA LEU A 67 -4.17 -6.22 -7.35
C LEU A 67 -4.27 -7.65 -7.93
N GLN A 68 -5.46 -8.09 -8.33
CA GLN A 68 -5.66 -9.40 -8.98
C GLN A 68 -5.02 -9.47 -10.37
N ARG A 69 -5.02 -8.36 -11.12
CA ARG A 69 -4.43 -8.25 -12.46
C ARG A 69 -2.93 -7.98 -12.44
N MET A 70 -2.33 -7.92 -11.26
CA MET A 70 -0.93 -7.58 -11.12
C MET A 70 -0.04 -8.74 -11.57
N GLU A 71 0.55 -8.60 -12.75
CA GLU A 71 1.45 -9.60 -13.34
C GLU A 71 2.92 -9.34 -13.01
N LYS A 72 3.73 -10.41 -13.03
CA LYS A 72 5.18 -10.28 -12.92
C LYS A 72 5.74 -9.75 -14.25
N LYS A 73 6.48 -8.64 -14.19
CA LYS A 73 7.20 -8.07 -15.33
C LYS A 73 8.32 -9.01 -15.80
N SER A 74 8.69 -8.93 -17.08
CA SER A 74 9.72 -9.79 -17.67
C SER A 74 11.10 -9.63 -17.00
N LEU A 75 11.48 -8.40 -16.68
CA LEU A 75 12.80 -8.06 -16.11
C LEU A 75 12.85 -8.06 -14.57
N GLU A 76 11.72 -8.13 -13.87
CA GLU A 76 11.73 -8.15 -12.41
C GLU A 76 11.92 -9.58 -11.89
N SER A 77 12.63 -9.73 -10.78
CA SER A 77 12.72 -10.99 -10.05
C SER A 77 11.41 -11.31 -9.32
N PHE A 78 11.22 -12.57 -8.94
CA PHE A 78 10.07 -12.95 -8.11
C PHE A 78 10.02 -12.19 -6.77
N LYS A 79 11.19 -11.94 -6.16
CA LYS A 79 11.29 -11.19 -4.90
C LYS A 79 10.79 -9.75 -5.06
N GLU A 80 11.17 -9.09 -6.15
CA GLU A 80 10.72 -7.73 -6.48
C GLU A 80 9.23 -7.69 -6.80
N TYR A 81 8.71 -8.66 -7.56
CA TYR A 81 7.28 -8.81 -7.78
C TYR A 81 6.51 -8.96 -6.46
N ALA A 82 6.94 -9.87 -5.59
CA ALA A 82 6.29 -10.10 -4.30
C ALA A 82 6.35 -8.87 -3.40
N GLN A 83 7.42 -8.08 -3.49
CA GLN A 83 7.53 -6.80 -2.78
C GLN A 83 6.53 -5.77 -3.35
N ARG A 84 6.49 -5.60 -4.67
CA ARG A 84 5.55 -4.70 -5.34
C ARG A 84 4.09 -5.06 -5.04
N TRP A 85 3.79 -6.36 -5.06
CA TRP A 85 2.47 -6.88 -4.71
C TRP A 85 2.10 -6.55 -3.26
N ARG A 86 3.03 -6.74 -2.31
CA ARG A 86 2.85 -6.32 -0.91
C ARG A 86 2.63 -4.83 -0.78
N ASP A 87 3.43 -4.00 -1.43
CA ASP A 87 3.31 -2.55 -1.34
C ASP A 87 1.95 -2.08 -1.87
N MET A 88 1.47 -2.66 -2.98
CA MET A 88 0.14 -2.36 -3.51
C MET A 88 -0.99 -2.81 -2.57
N THR A 89 -0.85 -3.92 -1.84
CA THR A 89 -1.89 -4.36 -0.88
C THR A 89 -2.15 -3.36 0.23
N VAL A 90 -1.15 -2.55 0.61
CA VAL A 90 -1.29 -1.51 1.64
C VAL A 90 -2.14 -0.34 1.12
N GLU A 91 -2.10 -0.10 -0.18
CA GLU A 91 -2.79 1.02 -0.83
C GLU A 91 -4.22 0.64 -1.28
N VAL A 92 -4.56 -0.65 -1.33
CA VAL A 92 -5.87 -1.11 -1.82
C VAL A 92 -7.01 -0.62 -0.94
N GLN A 93 -8.02 -0.01 -1.58
CA GLN A 93 -9.24 0.45 -0.93
C GLN A 93 -10.49 -0.24 -1.49
N PRO A 94 -11.46 -0.64 -0.63
CA PRO A 94 -11.33 -0.74 0.82
C PRO A 94 -10.34 -1.86 1.22
N PRO A 95 -9.80 -1.82 2.46
CA PRO A 95 -8.76 -2.77 2.90
C PRO A 95 -9.18 -4.22 2.71
N LEU A 96 -8.19 -5.07 2.42
CA LEU A 96 -8.41 -6.50 2.24
C LEU A 96 -8.52 -7.21 3.59
N THR A 97 -9.42 -8.17 3.67
CA THR A 97 -9.43 -9.15 4.77
C THR A 97 -8.31 -10.18 4.59
N ASP A 98 -7.87 -10.80 5.70
CA ASP A 98 -6.86 -11.88 5.66
C ASP A 98 -7.24 -13.00 4.66
N LYS A 99 -8.53 -13.32 4.56
CA LYS A 99 -9.05 -14.34 3.64
C LYS A 99 -8.90 -13.92 2.18
N GLU A 100 -9.25 -12.68 1.85
CA GLU A 100 -9.10 -12.14 0.50
C GLU A 100 -7.63 -12.05 0.10
N MET A 101 -6.77 -11.56 1.00
CA MET A 101 -5.34 -11.43 0.75
C MET A 101 -4.70 -12.78 0.43
N LYS A 102 -4.99 -13.82 1.24
CA LYS A 102 -4.51 -15.19 0.97
C LYS A 102 -5.00 -15.71 -0.37
N SER A 103 -6.28 -15.50 -0.69
CA SER A 103 -6.89 -15.98 -1.95
C SER A 103 -6.26 -15.31 -3.18
N ILE A 104 -6.15 -13.98 -3.20
CA ILE A 104 -5.58 -13.24 -4.33
C ILE A 104 -4.10 -13.62 -4.52
N PHE A 105 -3.35 -13.75 -3.41
CA PHE A 105 -1.95 -14.13 -3.48
C PHE A 105 -1.75 -15.55 -4.05
N ILE A 106 -2.54 -16.53 -3.60
CA ILE A 106 -2.47 -17.90 -4.12
C ILE A 106 -2.80 -17.93 -5.61
N ASN A 107 -3.83 -17.21 -6.05
CA ASN A 107 -4.21 -17.14 -7.47
C ASN A 107 -3.10 -16.50 -8.32
N ALA A 108 -2.46 -15.44 -7.82
CA ALA A 108 -1.34 -14.80 -8.49
C ALA A 108 -0.14 -15.77 -8.64
N LEU A 109 0.19 -16.54 -7.59
CA LEU A 109 1.24 -17.55 -7.66
C LEU A 109 0.91 -18.69 -8.62
N GLN A 110 -0.33 -19.16 -8.63
CA GLN A 110 -0.78 -20.19 -9.58
C GLN A 110 -0.60 -19.71 -11.02
N ALA A 111 -0.97 -18.47 -11.33
CA ALA A 111 -0.76 -17.90 -12.66
C ALA A 111 0.72 -17.88 -13.06
N LEU A 112 1.62 -17.49 -12.14
CA LEU A 112 3.07 -17.52 -12.38
C LEU A 112 3.60 -18.95 -12.60
N PHE A 113 3.06 -19.93 -11.89
CA PHE A 113 3.46 -21.33 -12.06
C PHE A 113 2.99 -21.92 -13.39
N TYR A 114 1.75 -21.64 -13.80
CA TYR A 114 1.25 -22.04 -15.12
C TYR A 114 2.04 -21.39 -16.26
N GLU A 115 2.40 -20.10 -16.11
CA GLU A 115 3.30 -19.39 -17.03
C GLU A 115 4.67 -20.07 -17.15
N TYR A 116 5.26 -20.48 -16.01
CA TYR A 116 6.54 -21.17 -15.98
C TYR A 116 6.47 -22.53 -16.69
N LEU A 117 5.45 -23.34 -16.38
CA LEU A 117 5.25 -24.64 -17.02
C LEU A 117 5.09 -24.51 -18.54
N LYS A 118 4.31 -23.51 -18.99
CA LYS A 118 4.10 -23.23 -20.41
C LYS A 118 5.39 -22.78 -21.14
N LYS A 119 6.30 -22.10 -20.43
CA LYS A 119 7.62 -21.70 -20.97
C LYS A 119 8.63 -22.84 -20.93
N SER A 120 8.49 -23.80 -20.01
CA SER A 120 9.43 -24.91 -19.83
C SER A 120 9.34 -26.03 -20.89
N ASP A 121 8.41 -25.94 -21.84
CA ASP A 121 8.45 -26.75 -23.07
C ASP A 121 9.58 -26.30 -24.03
N GLU A 122 10.30 -25.22 -23.73
CA GLU A 122 11.60 -24.87 -24.31
C GLU A 122 12.72 -25.05 -23.25
N LYS A 123 13.73 -25.87 -23.59
CA LYS A 123 14.81 -26.40 -22.72
C LYS A 123 15.34 -25.44 -21.64
N PRO A 124 15.62 -25.92 -20.41
CA PRO A 124 16.06 -25.07 -19.31
C PRO A 124 17.53 -24.62 -19.47
N ASN A 125 17.78 -23.33 -19.30
CA ASN A 125 19.11 -22.76 -19.08
C ASN A 125 19.46 -22.84 -17.59
N VAL A 126 20.61 -23.45 -17.27
CA VAL A 126 21.05 -23.89 -15.93
C VAL A 126 21.46 -22.74 -14.99
N ASN A 127 21.17 -21.48 -15.32
CA ASN A 127 21.59 -20.31 -14.52
C ASN A 127 20.47 -19.62 -13.74
N GLU A 128 19.24 -20.13 -13.74
CA GLU A 128 18.21 -19.66 -12.82
C GLU A 128 18.28 -20.45 -11.51
N ASN A 129 18.54 -19.73 -10.41
CA ASN A 129 18.50 -20.26 -9.04
C ASN A 129 17.29 -21.18 -8.87
N PRO A 130 17.46 -22.45 -8.43
CA PRO A 130 16.35 -23.37 -8.35
C PRO A 130 15.30 -22.84 -7.38
N LEU A 131 14.04 -22.94 -7.80
CA LEU A 131 12.87 -22.75 -6.95
C LEU A 131 13.08 -23.54 -5.64
N PRO A 132 12.66 -23.02 -4.46
CA PRO A 132 12.78 -23.76 -3.21
C PRO A 132 12.13 -25.14 -3.39
N THR A 133 12.93 -26.19 -3.20
CA THR A 133 12.48 -27.58 -3.27
C THR A 133 11.30 -27.76 -2.33
N LEU A 134 10.21 -28.25 -2.91
CA LEU A 134 8.91 -28.41 -2.25
C LEU A 134 8.94 -29.65 -1.34
N GLU A 135 9.79 -29.63 -0.31
CA GLU A 135 9.76 -30.62 0.76
C GLU A 135 9.24 -29.95 2.04
N ASN A 136 8.01 -30.34 2.42
CA ASN A 136 7.17 -29.89 3.54
C ASN A 136 6.27 -28.65 3.31
N PRO A 137 5.09 -28.82 2.67
CA PRO A 137 4.10 -27.78 2.47
C PRO A 137 3.15 -27.61 3.67
N LYS A 138 3.68 -27.38 4.88
CA LYS A 138 2.83 -27.07 6.04
C LYS A 138 3.43 -26.01 6.95
N VAL A 139 2.73 -24.87 6.94
CA VAL A 139 2.72 -23.78 7.94
C VAL A 139 4.02 -22.97 7.96
N ASN A 140 3.93 -21.66 7.62
CA ASN A 140 4.83 -20.55 8.03
C ASN A 140 5.22 -19.54 6.94
N PHE A 141 5.13 -19.81 5.63
CA PHE A 141 5.47 -18.76 4.65
C PHE A 141 4.34 -17.74 4.47
N VAL A 142 3.13 -18.23 4.22
CA VAL A 142 1.93 -17.38 4.10
C VAL A 142 1.58 -16.76 5.45
N ASP A 143 1.67 -17.51 6.55
CA ASP A 143 1.41 -16.98 7.88
C ASP A 143 2.50 -15.99 8.34
N GLY A 144 3.77 -16.20 7.94
CA GLY A 144 4.86 -15.26 8.18
C GLY A 144 4.77 -13.98 7.33
N LEU A 145 4.20 -14.05 6.12
CA LEU A 145 3.88 -12.88 5.30
C LEU A 145 2.69 -12.11 5.87
N VAL A 146 1.65 -12.82 6.33
CA VAL A 146 0.47 -12.22 6.97
C VAL A 146 0.85 -11.51 8.27
N GLU A 147 1.68 -12.12 9.13
CA GLU A 147 2.13 -11.46 10.37
C GLU A 147 3.11 -10.30 10.11
N LYS A 148 3.98 -10.39 9.09
CA LYS A 148 4.83 -9.25 8.70
C LYS A 148 4.04 -8.10 8.09
N CYS A 149 2.94 -8.36 7.38
CA CYS A 149 2.04 -7.32 6.90
C CYS A 149 1.28 -6.67 8.07
N LYS A 150 0.82 -7.43 9.06
CA LYS A 150 0.16 -6.90 10.28
C LYS A 150 1.05 -5.95 11.08
N MET A 151 2.36 -6.20 11.15
CA MET A 151 3.30 -5.35 11.91
C MET A 151 3.54 -3.95 11.32
N LYS A 152 3.07 -3.66 10.09
CA LYS A 152 3.19 -2.32 9.48
C LYS A 152 1.91 -1.47 9.61
N PHE A 153 0.83 -2.02 10.16
CA PHE A 153 -0.47 -1.35 10.34
C PHE A 153 -0.71 -0.79 11.76
N MET A 154 0.25 -0.89 12.68
CA MET A 154 0.11 -0.43 14.08
C MET A 154 1.23 0.51 14.56
N ARG A 155 1.76 1.40 13.71
CA ARG A 155 2.52 2.59 14.14
C ARG A 155 2.26 3.77 13.24
#